data_AF-A0A089K1X5-F1
#
_entry.id   AF-A0A089K1X5-F1
#
_cell.length_a   1.000
_cell.length_b   1.000
_cell.length_c   1.000
_cell.angle_alpha   90.00
_cell.angle_beta   90.00
_cell.angle_gamma   90.00
#
_symmetry.space_group_name_H-M   'P 1'
#
loop_
_entity.id
_entity.type
_entity.pdbx_description
1 polymer ?
#
loop_
_entity_poly.entity_id
_entity_poly.type
_entity_poly.pdbx_seq_one_letter_code
_entity_poly.pdbx_strand_id
1 'polypeptide(L)'
;MKHRGIKDERIITEFQKLNSHGFAICFAGLMISLAVKVFILNWDIKLWLDTFLILMAACLYVVIRGIRAGLYQLPPKAGEVKRFKKMNLIGGLLSSVVWGALMFSYDLLDSDPMDLSNSIMSNGAGAVIFFLGITALQWLMIKRSNKNADKMLDSEN
;
A
#
# COMPACT_ATOMS: atom_id res chain seq x y z
N MET A 1 14.02 38.95 16.19
CA MET A 1 12.80 38.26 15.71
C MET A 1 13.13 37.59 14.39
N LYS A 2 13.06 36.26 14.30
CA LYS A 2 13.48 35.49 13.12
C LYS A 2 12.44 35.72 12.01
N HIS A 3 12.82 36.37 10.90
CA HIS A 3 11.97 36.52 9.71
C HIS A 3 11.52 35.13 9.24
N ARG A 4 10.31 34.72 9.63
CA ARG A 4 9.60 33.64 8.92
C ARG A 4 9.16 34.25 7.60
N GLY A 5 10.01 34.11 6.57
CA GLY A 5 9.64 34.50 5.21
C GLY A 5 8.34 33.80 4.86
N ILE A 6 7.32 34.60 4.53
CA ILE A 6 6.03 34.10 4.06
C ILE A 6 6.32 33.33 2.78
N LYS A 7 6.26 32.00 2.87
CA LYS A 7 6.39 31.14 1.70
C LYS A 7 5.04 31.17 1.00
N ASP A 8 5.04 31.58 -0.26
CA ASP A 8 3.85 31.58 -1.10
C ASP A 8 3.27 30.15 -1.13
N GLU A 9 1.99 30.03 -0.79
CA GLU A 9 1.24 28.77 -0.81
C GLU A 9 1.27 28.12 -2.19
N ARG A 10 1.37 28.91 -3.26
CA ARG A 10 1.52 28.41 -4.63
C ARG A 10 2.83 27.63 -4.80
N ILE A 11 3.94 28.18 -4.31
CA ILE A 11 5.25 27.54 -4.40
C ILE A 11 5.27 26.25 -3.56
N ILE A 12 4.66 26.27 -2.37
CA ILE A 12 4.55 25.07 -1.51
C ILE A 12 3.74 23.99 -2.23
N THR A 13 2.61 24.35 -2.83
CA THR A 13 1.70 23.42 -3.52
C THR A 13 2.39 22.79 -4.74
N GLU A 14 3.06 23.58 -5.56
CA GLU A 14 3.80 23.06 -6.72
C GLU A 14 4.96 22.15 -6.29
N PHE A 15 5.69 22.50 -5.23
CA PHE A 15 6.74 21.64 -4.69
C PHE A 15 6.20 20.30 -4.15
N GLN A 16 5.05 20.31 -3.47
CA GLN A 16 4.39 19.09 -3.01
C GLN A 16 3.94 18.21 -4.18
N LYS A 17 3.40 18.83 -5.24
CA LYS A 17 2.98 18.13 -6.47
C LYS A 17 4.16 17.48 -7.18
N LEU A 18 5.27 18.21 -7.33
CA LEU A 18 6.52 17.68 -7.90
C LEU A 18 7.07 16.52 -7.07
N ASN A 19 7.09 16.63 -5.74
CA ASN A 19 7.53 15.52 -4.88
C ASN A 19 6.64 14.29 -4.99
N SER A 20 5.31 14.49 -5.06
CA SER A 20 4.35 13.39 -5.21
C SER A 20 4.54 12.67 -6.55
N HIS A 21 4.65 13.42 -7.65
CA HIS A 21 4.92 12.84 -8.97
C HIS A 21 6.30 12.19 -9.05
N GLY A 22 7.34 12.82 -8.48
CA GLY A 22 8.68 12.26 -8.42
C GLY A 22 8.70 10.93 -7.66
N PHE A 23 8.03 10.87 -6.50
CA PHE A 23 7.86 9.62 -5.77
C PHE A 23 7.12 8.57 -6.60
N ALA A 24 6.01 8.94 -7.27
CA ALA A 24 5.24 8.01 -8.09
C ALA A 24 6.06 7.44 -9.25
N ILE A 25 6.87 8.27 -9.93
CA ILE A 25 7.75 7.84 -11.02
C ILE A 25 8.83 6.89 -10.49
N CYS A 26 9.50 7.23 -9.39
CA CYS A 26 10.51 6.37 -8.78
C CYS A 26 9.90 5.03 -8.32
N PHE A 27 8.72 5.08 -7.70
CA PHE A 27 7.99 3.89 -7.26
C PHE A 27 7.62 3.00 -8.46
N ALA A 28 7.06 3.56 -9.53
CA ALA A 28 6.72 2.83 -10.74
C ALA A 28 7.97 2.22 -11.40
N GLY A 29 9.08 2.98 -11.48
CA GLY A 29 10.35 2.49 -12.02
C GLY A 29 10.92 1.30 -11.23
N LEU A 30 10.90 1.37 -9.89
CA LEU A 30 11.33 0.28 -9.03
C LEU A 30 10.42 -0.96 -9.16
N MET A 31 9.11 -0.77 -9.25
CA MET A 31 8.14 -1.84 -9.48
C MET A 31 8.38 -2.53 -10.82
N ILE A 32 8.57 -1.77 -11.90
CA ILE A 32 8.89 -2.31 -13.23
C ILE A 32 10.23 -3.07 -13.19
N SER A 33 11.25 -2.49 -12.57
CA SER A 33 12.56 -3.15 -12.43
C SER A 33 12.44 -4.49 -11.71
N LEU A 34 11.69 -4.57 -10.61
CA LEU A 34 11.42 -5.81 -9.90
C LEU A 34 10.63 -6.80 -10.76
N ALA A 35 9.59 -6.36 -11.44
CA ALA A 35 8.79 -7.23 -12.31
C ALA A 35 9.64 -7.86 -13.42
N VAL A 36 10.54 -7.10 -14.05
CA VAL A 36 11.47 -7.62 -15.07
C VAL A 36 12.45 -8.63 -14.43
N LYS A 37 13.05 -8.31 -13.29
CA LYS A 37 13.97 -9.22 -12.59
C LYS A 37 13.31 -10.55 -12.20
N VAL A 38 12.08 -10.49 -11.69
CA VAL A 38 11.32 -11.66 -11.22
C VAL A 38 10.77 -12.48 -12.39
N PHE A 39 10.05 -11.87 -13.33
CA PHE A 39 9.27 -12.61 -14.33
C PHE A 39 9.99 -12.82 -15.67
N ILE A 40 10.85 -11.88 -16.08
CA ILE A 40 11.53 -11.96 -17.39
C ILE A 40 12.89 -12.62 -17.24
N LEU A 41 13.68 -12.16 -16.26
CA LEU A 41 15.05 -12.61 -16.03
C LEU A 41 15.13 -13.84 -15.13
N ASN A 42 14.05 -14.19 -14.42
CA ASN A 42 13.99 -15.30 -13.46
C ASN A 42 15.19 -15.33 -12.49
N TRP A 43 15.57 -14.16 -11.97
CA TRP A 43 16.69 -14.06 -11.04
C TRP A 43 16.34 -14.66 -9.67
N ASP A 44 17.32 -15.34 -9.07
CA ASP A 44 17.22 -15.83 -7.70
C ASP A 44 16.89 -14.67 -6.74
N ILE A 45 16.07 -14.96 -5.72
CA ILE A 45 15.58 -14.02 -4.71
C ILE A 45 16.72 -13.19 -4.13
N LYS A 46 17.89 -13.81 -3.90
CA LYS A 46 19.08 -13.14 -3.33
C LYS A 46 19.54 -11.91 -4.14
N LEU A 47 19.27 -11.86 -5.45
CA LEU A 47 19.73 -10.81 -6.35
C LEU A 47 18.79 -9.59 -6.43
N TRP A 48 17.56 -9.70 -5.92
CA TRP A 48 16.57 -8.62 -5.99
C TRP A 48 15.87 -8.35 -4.65
N LEU A 49 16.08 -9.20 -3.65
CA LEU A 49 15.51 -9.06 -2.31
C LEU A 49 15.88 -7.72 -1.66
N ASP A 50 17.11 -7.26 -1.84
CA ASP A 50 17.59 -5.96 -1.35
C ASP A 50 16.73 -4.79 -1.86
N THR A 51 16.50 -4.77 -3.17
CA THR A 51 15.71 -3.76 -3.88
C THR A 51 14.26 -3.82 -3.42
N PHE A 52 13.71 -5.02 -3.26
CA PHE A 52 12.37 -5.24 -2.76
C PHE A 52 12.21 -4.75 -1.30
N LEU A 53 13.15 -5.08 -0.42
CA LEU A 53 13.11 -4.64 0.98
C LEU A 53 13.20 -3.12 1.11
N ILE A 54 14.06 -2.46 0.32
CA ILE A 54 14.15 -0.99 0.29
C ILE A 54 12.82 -0.38 -0.15
N LEU A 55 12.21 -0.92 -1.21
CA LEU A 55 10.91 -0.46 -1.69
C LEU A 55 9.82 -0.62 -0.61
N MET A 56 9.77 -1.78 0.05
CA MET A 56 8.82 -2.05 1.13
C MET A 56 9.03 -1.14 2.33
N ALA A 57 10.27 -0.90 2.74
CA ALA A 57 10.58 0.03 3.83
C ALA A 57 10.13 1.46 3.49
N ALA A 58 10.37 1.92 2.26
CA ALA A 58 9.93 3.24 1.81
C ALA A 58 8.40 3.38 1.82
N CYS A 59 7.68 2.40 1.28
CA CYS A 59 6.22 2.36 1.31
C CYS A 59 5.68 2.37 2.75
N LEU A 60 6.24 1.51 3.62
CA LEU A 60 5.83 1.41 5.01
C LEU A 60 6.04 2.75 5.74
N TYR A 61 7.18 3.41 5.53
CA TYR A 61 7.45 4.71 6.11
C TYR A 61 6.42 5.77 5.70
N VAL A 62 6.10 5.86 4.40
CA VAL A 62 5.11 6.82 3.88
C VAL A 62 3.74 6.56 4.49
N VAL A 63 3.31 5.29 4.55
CA VAL A 63 2.01 4.90 5.13
C VAL A 63 1.95 5.24 6.63
N ILE A 64 2.97 4.84 7.41
CA ILE A 64 3.01 5.11 8.86
C ILE A 64 3.02 6.61 9.12
N ARG A 65 3.82 7.38 8.37
CA ARG A 65 3.90 8.83 8.53
C ARG A 65 2.59 9.50 8.15
N GLY A 66 1.92 9.05 7.09
CA GLY A 66 0.60 9.53 6.70
C GLY A 66 -0.47 9.25 7.77
N ILE A 67 -0.45 8.06 8.37
CA ILE A 67 -1.36 7.72 9.49
C ILE A 67 -1.10 8.61 10.70
N ARG A 68 0.18 8.81 11.07
CA ARG A 68 0.56 9.69 12.20
C ARG A 68 0.17 11.14 11.97
N ALA A 69 0.28 11.63 10.74
CA ALA A 69 -0.10 12.97 10.35
C ALA A 69 -1.61 13.15 10.12
N GLY A 70 -2.43 12.10 10.27
CA GLY A 70 -3.87 12.22 10.11
C GLY A 70 -4.35 12.45 8.68
N LEU A 71 -3.53 12.13 7.68
CA LEU A 71 -3.82 12.43 6.26
C LEU A 71 -4.96 11.57 5.67
N TYR A 72 -5.28 10.43 6.28
CA TYR A 72 -6.32 9.51 5.81
C TYR A 72 -7.61 9.75 6.58
N GLN A 73 -8.38 10.73 6.13
CA GLN A 73 -9.63 11.11 6.77
C GLN A 73 -10.83 10.40 6.18
N LEU A 74 -11.80 10.08 7.03
CA LEU A 74 -13.11 9.63 6.57
C LEU A 74 -13.90 10.84 6.06
N PRO A 75 -14.61 10.71 4.94
CA PRO A 75 -15.45 11.78 4.45
C PRO A 75 -16.56 12.10 5.46
N PRO A 76 -16.95 13.38 5.63
CA PRO A 76 -17.88 13.81 6.67
C PRO A 76 -19.32 13.33 6.41
N LYS A 77 -19.67 13.04 5.16
CA LYS A 77 -21.03 12.63 4.78
C LYS A 77 -21.20 11.12 4.84
N ALA A 78 -22.27 10.65 5.49
CA ALA A 78 -22.58 9.23 5.64
C ALA A 78 -22.67 8.45 4.30
N GLY A 79 -23.14 9.10 3.23
CA GLY A 79 -23.20 8.52 1.88
C GLY A 79 -21.81 8.28 1.27
N GLU A 80 -20.87 9.20 1.50
CA GLU A 80 -19.50 9.10 1.01
C GLU A 80 -18.70 8.05 1.80
N VAL A 81 -18.98 7.88 3.10
CA VAL A 81 -18.39 6.80 3.92
C VAL A 81 -18.79 5.43 3.37
N LYS A 82 -20.05 5.25 2.94
CA LYS A 82 -20.49 3.98 2.31
C LYS A 82 -19.74 3.73 1.00
N ARG A 83 -19.55 4.74 0.16
CA ARG A 83 -18.77 4.63 -1.09
C ARG A 83 -17.31 4.28 -0.80
N PHE A 84 -16.73 4.94 0.20
CA PHE A 84 -15.36 4.68 0.65
C PHE A 84 -15.18 3.23 1.13
N LYS A 85 -16.10 2.71 1.96
CA LYS A 85 -16.08 1.30 2.40
C LYS A 85 -16.11 0.32 1.23
N LYS A 86 -16.92 0.60 0.19
CA LYS A 86 -16.94 -0.21 -1.04
C LYS A 86 -15.60 -0.17 -1.76
N MET A 87 -14.99 1.00 -1.91
CA MET A 87 -13.65 1.11 -2.52
C MET A 87 -12.58 0.37 -1.72
N ASN A 88 -12.65 0.41 -0.39
CA ASN A 88 -11.74 -0.34 0.47
C ASN A 88 -11.89 -1.85 0.26
N LEU A 89 -13.12 -2.35 0.16
CA LEU A 89 -13.39 -3.76 -0.16
C LEU A 89 -12.85 -4.16 -1.55
N ILE A 90 -13.02 -3.31 -2.56
CA ILE A 90 -12.45 -3.54 -3.89
C ILE A 90 -10.91 -3.59 -3.82
N GLY A 91 -10.29 -2.69 -3.05
CA GLY A 91 -8.85 -2.67 -2.83
C GLY A 91 -8.33 -3.94 -2.15
N GLY A 92 -9.03 -4.43 -1.12
CA GLY A 92 -8.73 -5.70 -0.48
C GLY A 92 -8.88 -6.88 -1.43
N LEU A 93 -9.92 -6.89 -2.27
CA LEU A 93 -10.17 -7.95 -3.24
C LEU A 93 -9.05 -8.01 -4.29
N LEU A 94 -8.66 -6.87 -4.85
CA LEU A 94 -7.55 -6.77 -5.80
C LEU A 94 -6.24 -7.27 -5.17
N SER A 95 -5.98 -6.91 -3.92
CA SER A 95 -4.77 -7.35 -3.21
C SER A 95 -4.77 -8.87 -3.00
N SER A 96 -5.93 -9.46 -2.70
CA SER A 96 -6.09 -10.91 -2.58
C SER A 96 -5.90 -11.64 -3.90
N VAL A 97 -6.38 -11.10 -5.02
CA VAL A 97 -6.18 -11.68 -6.36
C VAL A 97 -4.69 -11.68 -6.72
N VAL A 98 -3.99 -10.57 -6.49
CA VAL A 98 -2.55 -10.47 -6.73
C VAL A 98 -1.77 -11.46 -5.87
N TRP A 99 -2.12 -11.57 -4.58
CA TRP A 99 -1.49 -12.55 -3.68
C TRP A 99 -1.72 -13.99 -4.14
N GLY A 100 -2.96 -14.33 -4.52
CA GLY A 100 -3.29 -15.68 -5.00
C GLY A 100 -2.56 -16.02 -6.30
N ALA A 101 -2.46 -15.07 -7.24
CA ALA A 101 -1.70 -15.26 -8.48
C ALA A 101 -0.20 -15.46 -8.20
N LEU A 102 0.37 -14.75 -7.23
CA LEU A 102 1.76 -14.93 -6.82
C LEU A 102 1.98 -16.32 -6.21
N MET A 103 1.15 -16.75 -5.25
CA MET A 103 1.28 -18.07 -4.62
C MET A 103 1.13 -19.20 -5.62
N PHE A 104 0.15 -19.11 -6.53
CA PHE A 104 -0.01 -20.08 -7.60
C PHE A 104 1.20 -20.12 -8.54
N SER A 105 1.83 -18.97 -8.82
CA SER A 105 3.05 -18.93 -9.64
C SER A 105 4.24 -19.57 -8.94
N TYR A 106 4.35 -19.43 -7.62
CA TYR A 106 5.38 -20.11 -6.82
C TYR A 106 5.17 -21.63 -6.82
N ASP A 107 3.94 -22.10 -6.58
CA ASP A 107 3.60 -23.52 -6.60
C ASP A 107 3.88 -24.16 -7.96
N LEU A 108 3.69 -23.44 -9.07
CA LEU A 108 4.02 -23.93 -10.42
C LEU A 108 5.52 -24.05 -10.69
N LEU A 109 6.35 -23.25 -10.00
CA LEU A 109 7.80 -23.30 -10.14
C LEU A 109 8.42 -24.41 -9.29
N ASP A 110 7.75 -24.82 -8.21
CA ASP A 110 8.20 -25.90 -7.35
C ASP A 110 7.86 -27.26 -8.00
N SER A 111 8.89 -28.07 -8.29
CA SER A 111 8.82 -29.21 -9.22
C SER A 111 8.20 -30.49 -8.65
N ASP A 112 7.36 -30.39 -7.61
CA ASP A 112 6.72 -31.54 -6.97
C ASP A 112 5.46 -31.96 -7.75
N PRO A 113 5.01 -33.24 -7.72
CA PRO A 113 3.80 -33.65 -8.41
C PRO A 113 2.61 -32.93 -7.79
N MET A 114 2.19 -31.88 -8.48
CA MET A 114 1.18 -30.94 -8.01
C MET A 114 -0.18 -31.66 -7.89
N ASP A 115 -0.62 -31.92 -6.66
CA ASP A 115 -2.03 -32.20 -6.37
C ASP A 115 -2.81 -30.90 -6.58
N LEU A 116 -3.20 -30.66 -7.83
CA LEU A 116 -3.86 -29.44 -8.30
C LEU A 116 -5.07 -29.06 -7.42
N SER A 117 -5.81 -30.06 -6.92
CA SER A 117 -6.95 -29.83 -6.03
C SER A 117 -6.53 -29.28 -4.65
N ASN A 118 -5.46 -29.81 -4.05
CA ASN A 118 -4.97 -29.39 -2.74
C ASN A 118 -4.32 -28.00 -2.80
N SER A 119 -3.56 -27.69 -3.86
CA SER A 119 -2.98 -26.35 -4.08
C SER A 119 -4.09 -25.30 -4.30
N ILE A 120 -5.09 -25.58 -5.15
CA ILE A 120 -6.21 -24.64 -5.37
C ILE A 120 -6.98 -24.41 -4.06
N MET A 121 -7.24 -25.46 -3.28
CA MET A 121 -8.03 -25.35 -2.05
C MET A 121 -7.28 -24.61 -0.94
N SER A 122 -5.99 -24.88 -0.77
CA SER A 122 -5.13 -24.18 0.21
C SER A 122 -4.87 -22.73 -0.18
N ASN A 123 -4.53 -22.45 -1.44
CA ASN A 123 -4.35 -21.09 -1.95
C ASN A 123 -5.65 -20.29 -1.92
N GLY A 124 -6.79 -20.93 -2.21
CA GLY A 124 -8.11 -20.32 -2.08
C GLY A 124 -8.43 -19.92 -0.64
N ALA A 125 -8.20 -20.82 0.33
CA ALA A 125 -8.37 -20.52 1.74
C ALA A 125 -7.43 -19.38 2.20
N GLY A 126 -6.16 -19.43 1.79
CA GLY A 126 -5.17 -18.39 2.06
C GLY A 126 -5.59 -17.02 1.51
N ALA A 127 -6.14 -16.98 0.29
CA ALA A 127 -6.61 -15.74 -0.34
C ALA A 127 -7.76 -15.12 0.46
N VAL A 128 -8.73 -15.93 0.93
CA VAL A 128 -9.83 -15.44 1.79
C VAL A 128 -9.30 -14.87 3.10
N ILE A 129 -8.36 -15.55 3.76
CA ILE A 129 -7.73 -15.06 5.01
C ILE A 129 -7.00 -13.75 4.74
N PHE A 130 -6.24 -13.68 3.65
CA PHE A 130 -5.51 -12.48 3.25
C PHE A 130 -6.46 -11.32 2.96
N PHE A 131 -7.56 -11.55 2.24
CA PHE A 131 -8.60 -10.56 1.96
C PHE A 131 -9.19 -9.96 3.24
N LEU A 132 -9.56 -10.81 4.20
CA LEU A 132 -10.11 -10.36 5.48
C LEU A 132 -9.06 -9.59 6.28
N GLY A 133 -7.83 -10.09 6.33
CA GLY A 133 -6.70 -9.47 7.02
C GLY A 133 -6.37 -8.08 6.47
N ILE A 134 -6.23 -7.95 5.14
CA ILE A 134 -5.86 -6.69 4.51
C ILE A 134 -6.99 -5.66 4.62
N THR A 135 -8.25 -6.09 4.48
CA THR A 135 -9.42 -5.21 4.63
C THR A 135 -9.53 -4.69 6.07
N ALA A 136 -9.34 -5.57 7.06
CA ALA A 136 -9.33 -5.18 8.47
C ALA A 136 -8.17 -4.23 8.79
N LEU A 137 -6.97 -4.52 8.27
CA LEU A 137 -5.80 -3.66 8.46
C LEU A 137 -6.01 -2.27 7.87
N GLN A 138 -6.54 -2.17 6.64
CA GLN A 138 -6.88 -0.90 6.01
C GLN A 138 -7.85 -0.08 6.86
N TRP A 139 -8.91 -0.72 7.38
CA TRP A 139 -9.86 -0.05 8.26
C TRP A 139 -9.22 0.46 9.56
N LEU A 140 -8.35 -0.34 10.18
CA LEU A 140 -7.60 0.05 11.38
C LEU A 140 -6.68 1.24 11.13
N MET A 141 -5.98 1.27 10.00
CA MET A 141 -5.10 2.37 9.61
C MET A 141 -5.88 3.69 9.50
N ILE A 142 -7.03 3.67 8.85
CA ILE A 142 -7.89 4.85 8.69
C ILE A 142 -8.45 5.31 10.03
N LYS A 143 -8.92 4.38 10.88
CA LYS A 143 -9.41 4.72 12.22
C LYS A 143 -8.32 5.37 13.07
N ARG A 144 -7.08 4.87 12.99
CA ARG A 144 -5.92 5.49 13.67
C ARG A 144 -5.58 6.86 13.10
N SER A 145 -5.66 7.03 11.79
CA SER A 145 -5.38 8.30 11.14
C SER A 145 -6.38 9.39 11.54
N ASN A 146 -7.68 9.09 11.50
CA ASN A 146 -8.72 10.02 11.99
C ASN A 146 -8.50 10.39 13.46
N LYS A 147 -8.25 9.41 14.33
CA LYS A 147 -7.96 9.70 15.75
C LYS A 147 -6.75 10.61 15.94
N ASN A 148 -5.75 10.53 15.08
CA ASN A 148 -4.60 11.43 15.15
C ASN A 148 -4.92 12.83 14.61
N ALA A 149 -5.78 12.94 13.60
CA ALA A 149 -6.28 14.23 13.11
C ALA A 149 -7.12 14.95 14.19
N ASP A 150 -8.03 14.24 14.85
CA ASP A 150 -8.88 14.81 15.91
C ASP A 150 -8.04 15.36 17.07
N LYS A 151 -7.00 14.62 17.49
CA LYS A 151 -6.07 15.07 18.53
C LYS A 151 -5.30 16.35 18.17
N MET A 152 -5.02 16.57 16.89
CA MET A 152 -4.33 17.79 16.45
C MET A 152 -5.26 19.00 16.56
N LEU A 153 -6.53 18.84 16.18
CA LEU A 153 -7.56 19.88 16.29
C LEU A 153 -7.83 20.27 17.75
N ASP A 154 -7.86 19.28 18.66
CA ASP A 154 -8.06 19.53 20.09
C ASP A 154 -6.85 20.21 20.76
N SER A 155 -5.67 20.17 20.15
CA SER A 155 -4.44 20.78 20.69
C SER A 155 -4.20 22.22 20.24
N GLU A 156 -4.92 22.68 19.21
CA GLU A 156 -4.83 24.06 18.67
C GLU A 156 -5.92 24.99 19.23
N ASN A 157 -6.94 24.45 19.90
CA ASN A 157 -7.99 25.20 20.61
C ASN A 157 -7.68 25.31 22.11
#